data_AF-A0A1G2XU57-F1
#
_entry.id   AF-A0A1G2XU57-F1
#
_cell.length_a   1.000
_cell.length_b   1.000
_cell.length_c   1.000
_cell.angle_alpha   90.00
_cell.angle_beta   90.00
_cell.angle_gamma   90.00
#
_symmetry.space_group_name_H-M   'P 1'
#
loop_
_entity.id
_entity.type
_entity.pdbx_description
1 polymer ?
#
loop_
_entity_poly.entity_id
_entity_poly.type
_entity_poly.pdbx_seq_one_letter_code
_entity_poly.pdbx_strand_id
1 'polypeptide(L)'
;MDLNHILISVGKMIKCDLCKKRKGEIPVTDEKAGKQILICESCDLDLFDARTLQNKLVKEIKIQIKHHKKRQNIPAVNSLEYLMSII
;
A
#
# COMPACT_ATOMS: atom_id res chain seq x y z
N MET A 1 14.46 21.73 29.79
CA MET A 1 15.03 20.60 30.56
C MET A 1 14.49 20.66 31.98
N ASP A 2 13.48 19.90 32.41
CA ASP A 2 12.29 19.34 31.72
C ASP A 2 11.28 18.92 32.83
N LEU A 3 10.25 18.07 32.73
CA LEU A 3 9.81 17.07 31.74
C LEU A 3 8.29 16.93 31.80
N ASN A 4 7.53 17.28 30.75
CA ASN A 4 6.06 17.14 30.73
C ASN A 4 5.40 17.27 29.33
N HIS A 5 5.89 16.53 28.34
CA HIS A 5 5.16 16.31 27.07
C HIS A 5 4.51 14.90 27.04
N ILE A 6 3.46 14.75 26.22
CA ILE A 6 2.67 13.53 25.95
C ILE A 6 1.55 13.23 26.96
N LEU A 7 0.32 13.58 26.58
CA LEU A 7 -0.92 12.79 26.74
C LEU A 7 -1.90 13.25 25.65
N ILE A 8 -2.58 12.32 24.98
CA ILE A 8 -3.06 12.53 23.58
C ILE A 8 -4.59 12.45 23.44
N SER A 9 -5.14 13.22 22.49
CA SER A 9 -6.55 13.45 22.20
C SER A 9 -7.42 12.19 22.01
N VAL A 10 -8.63 12.18 22.59
CA VAL A 10 -9.63 11.10 22.45
C VAL A 10 -11.02 11.71 22.23
N GLY A 11 -11.87 11.12 21.38
CA GLY A 11 -13.28 11.57 21.25
C GLY A 11 -14.10 11.16 20.02
N LYS A 12 -13.55 10.51 19.00
CA LYS A 12 -14.33 9.98 17.85
C LYS A 12 -14.03 8.50 17.62
N MET A 13 -15.07 7.68 17.41
CA MET A 13 -14.90 6.29 16.97
C MET A 13 -14.39 6.24 15.54
N ILE A 14 -13.11 5.91 15.37
CA ILE A 14 -12.51 5.67 14.06
C ILE A 14 -13.01 4.30 13.55
N LYS A 15 -13.43 4.25 12.28
CA LYS A 15 -13.89 3.03 11.61
C LYS A 15 -12.79 2.46 10.71
N CYS A 16 -12.82 1.14 10.51
CA CYS A 16 -11.83 0.39 9.76
C CYS A 16 -11.49 1.05 8.41
N ASP A 17 -10.25 1.45 8.17
CA ASP A 17 -9.89 2.24 6.99
C ASP A 17 -9.91 1.46 5.67
N LEU A 18 -9.87 0.13 5.72
CA LEU A 18 -10.07 -0.75 4.57
C LEU A 18 -11.56 -1.11 4.36
N CYS A 19 -12.29 -1.51 5.41
CA CYS A 19 -13.66 -2.03 5.26
C CYS A 19 -14.79 -1.06 5.64
N LYS A 20 -14.49 0.04 6.34
CA LYS A 20 -15.35 1.14 6.84
C LYS A 20 -16.60 0.76 7.67
N LYS A 21 -16.86 -0.53 7.86
CA LYS A 21 -18.04 -1.09 8.55
C LYS A 21 -17.81 -1.28 10.04
N ARG A 22 -16.73 -1.97 10.42
CA ARG A 22 -16.32 -2.21 11.81
C ARG A 22 -15.50 -1.04 12.37
N LYS A 23 -15.28 -1.04 13.69
CA LYS A 23 -14.33 -0.14 14.34
C LYS A 23 -12.92 -0.36 13.75
N GLY A 24 -12.10 0.68 13.73
CA GLY A 24 -10.67 0.57 13.47
C GLY A 24 -9.98 0.23 14.80
N GLU A 25 -9.33 -0.91 14.85
CA GLU A 25 -8.86 -1.59 16.07
C GLU A 25 -7.36 -1.94 15.98
N ILE A 26 -6.88 -2.35 14.80
CA ILE A 26 -5.46 -2.58 14.52
C ILE A 26 -4.92 -1.40 13.70
N PRO A 27 -3.94 -0.62 14.20
CA PRO A 27 -3.29 0.43 13.41
C PRO A 27 -2.29 -0.18 12.41
N VAL A 28 -2.69 -0.31 11.15
CA VAL A 28 -1.79 -0.63 10.02
C VAL A 28 -1.27 0.66 9.40
N THR A 29 -0.09 0.66 8.79
CA THR A 29 0.45 1.85 8.10
C THR A 29 0.33 1.69 6.59
N ASP A 30 -0.26 2.69 5.92
CA ASP A 30 -0.31 2.73 4.46
C ASP A 30 1.00 3.30 3.91
N GLU A 31 1.96 2.42 3.64
CA GLU A 31 3.29 2.78 3.15
C GLU A 31 3.28 3.57 1.82
N LYS A 32 2.23 3.40 1.00
CA LYS A 32 2.05 4.14 -0.27
C LYS A 32 1.48 5.54 -0.05
N ALA A 33 0.80 5.79 1.07
CA ALA A 33 0.08 7.04 1.35
C ALA A 33 0.59 7.80 2.60
N GLY A 34 1.64 7.32 3.26
CA GLY A 34 2.33 8.03 4.35
C GLY A 34 1.48 8.26 5.61
N LYS A 35 0.47 7.41 5.84
CA LYS A 35 -0.55 7.60 6.89
C LYS A 35 -0.87 6.31 7.62
N GLN A 36 -1.17 6.40 8.91
CA GLN A 36 -1.79 5.29 9.63
C GLN A 36 -3.24 5.11 9.14
N ILE A 37 -3.62 3.85 8.98
CA ILE A 37 -4.95 3.37 8.62
C ILE A 37 -5.39 2.34 9.67
N LEU A 38 -6.38 2.68 10.48
CA LEU A 38 -6.85 1.79 11.53
C LEU A 38 -7.77 0.74 10.90
N ILE A 39 -7.34 -0.51 10.79
CA ILE A 39 -8.12 -1.63 10.23
C ILE A 39 -8.72 -2.50 11.34
N CYS A 40 -9.38 -3.62 11.03
CA CYS A 40 -9.94 -4.55 12.04
C CYS A 40 -9.38 -5.96 11.85
N GLU A 41 -9.33 -6.78 12.91
CA GLU A 41 -8.72 -8.13 12.91
C GLU A 41 -9.07 -8.98 11.69
N SER A 42 -10.35 -9.06 11.31
CA SER A 42 -10.79 -9.84 10.13
C SER A 42 -10.40 -9.24 8.76
N CYS A 43 -9.41 -8.35 8.72
CA CYS A 43 -8.80 -7.79 7.52
C CYS A 43 -7.26 -7.80 7.58
N ASP A 44 -6.64 -8.41 8.61
CA ASP A 44 -5.22 -8.27 8.94
C ASP A 44 -4.43 -9.58 8.80
N LEU A 45 -4.44 -10.16 7.59
CA LEU A 45 -3.50 -11.22 7.16
C LEU A 45 -3.42 -11.20 5.62
N ASP A 46 -4.41 -11.76 4.92
CA ASP A 46 -4.35 -11.91 3.45
C ASP A 46 -4.24 -10.58 2.68
N LEU A 47 -4.84 -9.50 3.21
CA LEU A 47 -4.74 -8.17 2.59
C LEU A 47 -3.34 -7.55 2.67
N PHE A 48 -2.53 -7.93 3.66
CA PHE A 48 -1.16 -7.45 3.81
C PHE A 48 -0.24 -8.08 2.76
N ASP A 49 -0.33 -9.40 2.60
CA ASP A 49 0.47 -10.14 1.60
C ASP A 49 0.05 -9.81 0.17
N ALA A 50 -1.25 -9.73 -0.13
CA ALA A 50 -1.73 -9.36 -1.47
C ALA A 50 -1.22 -7.97 -1.90
N ARG A 51 -1.24 -6.98 -0.99
CA ARG A 51 -0.73 -5.63 -1.25
C ARG A 51 0.80 -5.60 -1.37
N THR A 52 1.48 -6.45 -0.61
CA THR A 52 2.94 -6.63 -0.67
C THR A 52 3.38 -7.27 -2.00
N LEU A 53 2.64 -8.26 -2.51
CA LEU A 53 2.88 -8.83 -3.85
C LEU A 53 2.65 -7.80 -4.95
N GLN A 54 1.54 -7.06 -4.92
CA GLN A 54 1.23 -5.99 -5.88
C GLN A 54 2.38 -4.98 -5.98
N ASN A 55 2.91 -4.54 -4.84
CA ASN A 55 4.02 -3.59 -4.76
C ASN A 55 5.32 -4.15 -5.40
N LYS A 56 5.65 -5.42 -5.15
CA LYS A 56 6.82 -6.09 -5.76
C LYS A 56 6.66 -6.23 -7.28
N LEU A 57 5.49 -6.67 -7.74
CA LEU A 57 5.20 -6.91 -9.15
C LEU A 57 5.30 -5.62 -10.01
N VAL A 58 4.74 -4.50 -9.53
CA VAL A 58 4.84 -3.19 -10.18
C VAL A 58 6.30 -2.69 -10.29
N LYS A 59 7.17 -3.07 -9.35
CA LYS A 59 8.60 -2.68 -9.38
C LYS A 59 9.35 -3.42 -10.49
N GLU A 60 9.17 -4.73 -10.61
CA GLU A 60 9.87 -5.54 -11.62
C GLU A 60 9.42 -5.20 -13.05
N ILE A 61 8.11 -4.97 -13.25
CA ILE A 61 7.58 -4.52 -14.54
C ILE A 61 8.27 -3.21 -14.99
N LYS A 62 8.48 -2.24 -14.08
CA LYS A 62 9.20 -0.98 -14.37
C LYS A 62 10.69 -1.17 -14.70
N ILE A 63 11.32 -2.23 -14.23
CA ILE A 63 12.71 -2.58 -14.58
C ILE A 63 12.75 -3.17 -16.00
N GLN A 64 11.85 -4.11 -16.29
CA GLN A 64 11.78 -4.74 -17.62
C GLN A 64 11.43 -3.74 -18.72
N ILE A 65 10.51 -2.80 -18.48
CA ILE A 65 10.20 -1.70 -19.42
C ILE A 65 11.47 -0.93 -19.82
N LYS A 66 12.32 -0.57 -18.85
CA LYS A 66 13.59 0.14 -19.11
C LYS A 66 14.58 -0.71 -19.90
N HIS A 67 14.65 -2.02 -19.64
CA HIS A 67 15.51 -2.95 -20.36
C HIS A 67 15.07 -3.12 -21.82
N HIS A 68 13.77 -3.34 -22.07
CA HIS A 68 13.24 -3.51 -23.42
C HIS A 68 13.23 -2.20 -24.22
N LYS A 69 13.02 -1.03 -23.60
CA LYS A 69 13.22 0.29 -24.26
C LYS A 69 14.67 0.46 -24.75
N LYS A 70 15.67 0.12 -23.93
CA LYS A 70 17.09 0.14 -24.36
C LYS A 70 17.42 -0.82 -25.50
N ARG A 71 16.72 -1.95 -25.60
CA ARG A 71 16.84 -2.93 -26.69
C ARG A 71 15.91 -2.67 -27.88
N GLN A 72 15.24 -1.51 -27.93
CA GLN A 72 14.25 -1.14 -28.95
C GLN A 72 13.11 -2.15 -29.15
N ASN A 73 12.85 -3.02 -28.17
CA ASN A 73 11.79 -4.04 -28.24
C ASN A 73 10.46 -3.43 -27.82
N ILE A 74 9.88 -2.64 -28.72
CA ILE A 74 8.60 -1.93 -28.53
C ILE A 74 7.44 -2.89 -28.18
N PRO A 75 7.28 -4.09 -28.79
CA PRO A 75 6.22 -5.02 -28.40
C PRO A 75 6.27 -5.41 -26.92
N ALA A 76 7.44 -5.81 -26.42
CA ALA A 76 7.59 -6.18 -25.00
C ALA A 76 7.35 -4.99 -24.06
N VAL A 77 7.79 -3.79 -24.45
CA VAL A 77 7.50 -2.55 -23.71
C VAL A 77 6.00 -2.32 -23.58
N ASN A 78 5.26 -2.39 -24.69
CA ASN A 78 3.82 -2.14 -24.70
C ASN A 78 3.07 -3.19 -23.87
N SER A 79 3.46 -4.47 -23.96
CA SER A 79 2.89 -5.54 -23.12
C SER A 79 3.15 -5.32 -21.61
N LEU A 80 4.33 -4.83 -21.25
CA LEU A 80 4.68 -4.54 -19.85
C LEU A 80 4.01 -3.27 -19.33
N GLU A 81 3.86 -2.23 -20.16
CA GLU A 81 3.12 -1.01 -19.79
C GLU A 81 1.62 -1.29 -19.67
N TYR A 82 1.06 -2.19 -20.50
CA TYR A 82 -0.29 -2.72 -20.33
C TYR A 82 -0.45 -3.51 -19.02
N LEU A 83 0.47 -4.44 -18.71
CA LEU A 83 0.46 -5.15 -17.42
C LEU A 83 0.52 -4.18 -16.23
N MET A 84 1.32 -3.10 -16.32
CA MET A 84 1.39 -2.07 -15.28
C MET A 84 0.11 -1.21 -15.17
N SER A 85 -0.79 -1.23 -16.16
CA SER A 85 -2.06 -0.49 -16.13
C SER A 85 -3.22 -1.27 -15.51
N ILE A 86 -3.05 -2.58 -15.29
CA ILE A 86 -4.06 -3.49 -14.74
C ILE A 86 -3.69 -4.06 -13.36
N ILE A 87 -2.69 -3.48 -12.68
CA ILE A 87 -2.12 -3.90 -11.38
C ILE A 87 -2.02 -2.71 -10.42
#